data_AF-A0A976IAU7-F1
#
_entry.id   AF-A0A976IAU7-F1
#
_cell.length_a   1.000
_cell.length_b   1.000
_cell.length_c   1.000
_cell.angle_alpha   90.00
_cell.angle_beta   90.00
_cell.angle_gamma   90.00
#
_symmetry.space_group_name_H-M   'P 1'
#
loop_
_entity.id
_entity.type
_entity.pdbx_description
1 polymer ?
#
loop_
_entity_poly.entity_id
_entity_poly.type
_entity_poly.pdbx_seq_one_letter_code
_entity_poly.pdbx_strand_id
1 'polypeptide(L)'
;MGDRYQSNQSPRDSSGSMTNERFGKLVTETSKGISNFNQLTRSIAQKMSLFGTPQDSRSNHVHIKELTEKGNKLVAKINRRLQELNRGAKGAAGRTRRTQINKLSADYKNQVRVFEETCERLLESERQSVDFIRRSSQSFRGGDSRQSRKGVEFTNYSEDQIYAQANVIIYDEDDMQRREDDIIQINHQLREVNAAFTEIDGLIQDQGETVVEIVENTETAKENVSSALEEVRQAEQRKKCCAFTKIELFFFVILLLVIFMAVMGILFAAK
;
A
#
# COMPACT_ATOMS: atom_id res chain seq x y z
N MET A 1 -35.61 -17.91 50.66
CA MET A 1 -35.57 -16.57 50.05
C MET A 1 -34.17 -16.40 49.48
N GLY A 2 -34.04 -16.54 48.17
CA GLY A 2 -32.75 -16.51 47.48
C GLY A 2 -32.52 -15.11 46.93
N ASP A 3 -31.60 -14.37 47.52
CA ASP A 3 -31.23 -13.05 47.03
C ASP A 3 -30.38 -13.18 45.76
N ARG A 4 -31.02 -12.72 44.70
CA ARG A 4 -30.56 -12.65 43.32
C ARG A 4 -29.40 -11.66 43.26
N TYR A 5 -28.18 -12.16 43.10
CA TYR A 5 -27.02 -11.34 42.71
C TYR A 5 -27.31 -10.70 41.35
N GLN A 6 -27.72 -9.43 41.35
CA GLN A 6 -27.70 -8.58 40.17
C GLN A 6 -26.24 -8.28 39.86
N SER A 7 -25.73 -8.90 38.80
CA SER A 7 -24.46 -8.52 38.19
C SER A 7 -24.62 -7.11 37.62
N ASN A 8 -24.03 -6.14 38.32
CA ASN A 8 -23.81 -4.81 37.76
C ASN A 8 -22.90 -4.95 36.53
N GLN A 9 -23.49 -4.96 35.35
CA GLN A 9 -22.77 -4.69 34.11
C GLN A 9 -22.19 -3.28 34.23
N SER A 10 -20.89 -3.20 34.51
CA SER A 10 -20.14 -1.95 34.33
C SER A 10 -20.23 -1.53 32.86
N PRO A 11 -20.63 -0.29 32.57
CA PRO A 11 -20.47 0.28 31.25
C PRO A 11 -18.97 0.27 30.94
N ARG A 12 -18.55 -0.53 29.95
CA ARG A 12 -17.20 -0.45 29.41
C ARG A 12 -17.04 0.93 28.78
N ASP A 13 -16.27 1.78 29.44
CA ASP A 13 -15.84 3.07 28.92
C ASP A 13 -15.26 2.93 27.51
N SER A 14 -16.06 3.40 26.55
CA SER A 14 -15.68 3.66 25.16
C SER A 14 -14.90 4.97 25.12
N SER A 15 -13.62 4.93 25.51
CA SER A 15 -12.73 6.09 25.41
C SER A 15 -11.32 5.68 24.97
N GLY A 16 -11.03 5.88 23.68
CA GLY A 16 -9.66 6.12 23.20
C GLY A 16 -8.86 4.96 22.57
N SER A 17 -9.26 3.69 22.70
CA SER A 17 -8.45 2.58 22.16
C SER A 17 -8.89 2.14 20.76
N MET A 18 -7.99 2.20 19.78
CA MET A 18 -8.24 1.73 18.41
C MET A 18 -8.48 0.21 18.42
N THR A 19 -9.62 -0.23 17.87
CA THR A 19 -9.98 -1.65 17.74
C THR A 19 -9.00 -2.40 16.84
N ASN A 20 -8.81 -3.71 17.09
CA ASN A 20 -7.93 -4.55 16.26
C ASN A 20 -8.36 -4.55 14.78
N GLU A 21 -9.67 -4.56 14.50
CA GLU A 21 -10.18 -4.56 13.13
C GLU A 21 -9.88 -3.24 12.41
N ARG A 22 -10.07 -2.09 13.08
CA ARG A 22 -9.74 -0.78 12.51
C ARG A 22 -8.23 -0.64 12.28
N PHE A 23 -7.42 -1.10 13.22
CA PHE A 23 -5.97 -1.12 13.08
C PHE A 23 -5.54 -1.97 11.88
N GLY A 24 -6.07 -3.19 11.76
CA GLY A 24 -5.78 -4.09 10.63
C GLY A 24 -6.17 -3.47 9.28
N LYS A 25 -7.37 -2.88 9.19
CA LYS A 25 -7.80 -2.13 7.99
C LYS A 25 -6.83 -1.00 7.65
N LEU A 26 -6.40 -0.23 8.64
CA LEU A 26 -5.48 0.88 8.44
C LEU A 26 -4.08 0.41 7.99
N VAL A 27 -3.58 -0.70 8.52
CA VAL A 27 -2.33 -1.35 8.08
C VAL A 27 -2.44 -1.77 6.61
N THR A 28 -3.51 -2.48 6.23
CA THR A 28 -3.73 -2.91 4.84
C THR A 28 -3.81 -1.72 3.89
N GLU A 29 -4.57 -0.69 4.26
CA GLU A 29 -4.73 0.51 3.44
C GLU A 29 -3.43 1.32 3.30
N THR A 30 -2.61 1.35 4.35
CA THR A 30 -1.29 2.00 4.32
C THR A 30 -0.34 1.24 3.41
N SER A 31 -0.30 -0.10 3.53
CA SER A 31 0.49 -0.97 2.65
C SER A 31 0.12 -0.80 1.18
N LYS A 32 -1.18 -0.79 0.85
CA LYS A 32 -1.67 -0.48 -0.51
C LYS A 32 -1.23 0.91 -0.97
N GLY A 33 -1.30 1.91 -0.10
CA GLY A 33 -0.84 3.28 -0.40
C GLY A 33 0.64 3.32 -0.80
N ILE A 34 1.49 2.64 -0.03
CA ILE A 34 2.94 2.53 -0.31
C ILE A 34 3.18 1.80 -1.64
N SER A 35 2.46 0.70 -1.90
CA SER A 35 2.58 -0.03 -3.16
C SER A 35 2.19 0.84 -4.38
N ASN A 36 1.06 1.54 -4.28
CA ASN A 36 0.62 2.47 -5.32
C ASN A 36 1.62 3.61 -5.53
N PHE A 37 2.24 4.11 -4.46
CA PHE A 37 3.27 5.13 -4.54
C PHE A 37 4.55 4.63 -5.24
N ASN A 38 4.98 3.40 -4.98
CA ASN A 38 6.06 2.75 -5.74
C ASN A 38 5.72 2.64 -7.23
N GLN A 39 4.52 2.17 -7.56
CA GLN A 39 4.07 2.05 -8.95
C GLN A 39 4.07 3.41 -9.67
N LEU A 40 3.54 4.44 -9.01
CA LEU A 40 3.54 5.81 -9.51
C LEU A 40 4.96 6.30 -9.80
N THR A 41 5.91 6.05 -8.91
CA THR A 41 7.31 6.42 -9.09
C THR A 41 7.92 5.73 -10.31
N ARG A 42 7.62 4.44 -10.52
CA ARG A 42 8.04 3.71 -11.72
C ARG A 42 7.42 4.29 -13.00
N SER A 43 6.16 4.71 -12.95
CA SER A 43 5.50 5.36 -14.08
C SER A 43 6.16 6.70 -14.44
N ILE A 44 6.58 7.49 -13.44
CA ILE A 44 7.36 8.71 -13.68
C ILE A 44 8.67 8.36 -14.38
N ALA A 45 9.44 7.41 -13.83
CA ALA A 45 10.72 7.01 -14.40
C ALA A 45 10.61 6.49 -15.85
N GLN A 46 9.57 5.69 -16.15
CA GLN A 46 9.31 5.19 -17.50
C GLN A 46 8.91 6.29 -18.48
N LYS A 47 8.12 7.27 -18.04
CA LYS A 47 7.73 8.40 -18.90
C LYS A 47 8.89 9.36 -19.12
N MET A 48 9.71 9.57 -18.10
CA MET A 48 10.92 10.38 -18.16
C MET A 48 11.96 9.80 -19.13
N SER A 49 12.02 8.47 -19.31
CA SER A 49 12.95 7.87 -20.27
C SER A 49 12.63 8.19 -21.74
N LEU A 50 11.48 8.83 -22.02
CA LEU A 50 11.13 9.32 -23.36
C LEU A 50 11.66 10.72 -23.63
N PHE A 51 12.18 11.43 -22.63
CA PHE A 51 12.65 12.81 -22.80
C PHE A 51 13.83 12.86 -23.78
N GLY A 52 13.82 13.85 -24.66
CA GLY A 52 14.85 14.00 -25.71
C GLY A 52 14.83 12.93 -26.80
N THR A 53 13.86 12.00 -26.77
CA THR A 53 13.62 11.07 -27.87
C THR A 53 12.59 11.66 -28.84
N PRO A 54 12.46 11.13 -30.08
CA PRO A 54 11.38 11.53 -30.99
C PRO A 54 9.96 11.27 -30.44
N GLN A 55 9.82 10.47 -29.37
CA GLN A 55 8.56 10.21 -28.70
C GLN A 55 8.26 11.20 -27.56
N ASP A 56 9.17 12.15 -27.32
CA ASP A 56 8.94 13.19 -26.34
C ASP A 56 7.79 14.10 -26.81
N SER A 57 6.76 14.23 -25.98
CA SER A 57 5.53 14.91 -26.38
C SER A 57 4.95 15.71 -25.23
N ARG A 58 4.26 16.81 -25.55
CA ARG A 58 3.55 17.65 -24.58
C ARG A 58 2.62 16.85 -23.66
N SER A 59 1.94 15.84 -24.22
CA SER A 59 1.09 14.93 -23.46
C SER A 59 1.89 14.14 -22.41
N ASN A 60 3.10 13.68 -22.74
CA ASN A 60 3.95 12.96 -21.79
C ASN A 60 4.34 13.83 -20.58
N HIS A 61 4.74 15.09 -20.81
CA HIS A 61 5.05 16.05 -19.74
C HIS A 61 3.85 16.31 -18.82
N VAL A 62 2.65 16.53 -19.39
CA VAL A 62 1.42 16.70 -18.60
C VAL A 62 1.15 15.47 -17.72
N HIS A 63 1.30 14.26 -18.26
CA HIS A 63 1.14 13.05 -17.47
C HIS A 63 2.17 12.94 -16.34
N ILE A 64 3.43 13.32 -16.57
CA ILE A 64 4.46 13.34 -15.52
C ILE A 64 4.08 14.33 -14.42
N LYS A 65 3.68 15.56 -14.78
CA LYS A 65 3.20 16.57 -13.84
C LYS A 65 2.06 16.04 -12.96
N GLU A 66 1.06 15.41 -13.58
CA GLU A 66 -0.05 14.78 -12.83
C GLU A 66 0.42 13.66 -11.91
N LEU A 67 1.38 12.84 -12.34
CA LEU A 67 1.94 11.78 -11.51
C LEU A 67 2.69 12.37 -10.31
N THR A 68 3.49 13.43 -10.49
CA THR A 68 4.19 14.08 -9.37
C THR A 68 3.20 14.71 -8.38
N GLU A 69 2.12 15.34 -8.85
CA GLU A 69 1.02 15.81 -8.00
C GLU A 69 0.32 14.68 -7.23
N LYS A 70 0.01 13.57 -7.91
CA LYS A 70 -0.57 12.38 -7.28
C LYS A 70 0.39 11.79 -6.24
N GLY A 71 1.70 11.81 -6.50
CA GLY A 71 2.75 11.38 -5.59
C GLY A 71 2.70 12.14 -4.26
N ASN A 72 2.64 13.46 -4.30
CA ASN A 72 2.53 14.31 -3.09
C ASN A 72 1.26 14.04 -2.28
N LYS A 73 0.13 13.87 -2.97
CA LYS A 73 -1.14 13.50 -2.31
C LYS A 73 -1.03 12.15 -1.60
N LEU A 74 -0.33 11.18 -2.19
CA LEU A 74 -0.06 9.89 -1.56
C LEU A 74 0.86 10.01 -0.35
N VAL A 75 1.93 10.79 -0.44
CA VAL A 75 2.84 11.09 0.68
C VAL A 75 2.07 11.62 1.89
N ALA A 76 1.28 12.68 1.70
CA ALA A 76 0.47 13.25 2.77
C ALA A 76 -0.54 12.25 3.36
N LYS A 77 -1.15 11.42 2.50
CA LYS A 77 -2.12 10.39 2.92
C LYS A 77 -1.47 9.26 3.72
N ILE A 78 -0.29 8.80 3.31
CA ILE A 78 0.47 7.75 3.99
C ILE A 78 0.98 8.26 5.34
N ASN A 79 1.52 9.49 5.41
CA ASN A 79 1.92 10.13 6.67
C ASN A 79 0.79 10.15 7.70
N ARG A 80 -0.39 10.67 7.31
CA ARG A 80 -1.55 10.72 8.21
C ARG A 80 -1.94 9.35 8.76
N ARG A 81 -1.91 8.32 7.90
CA ARG A 81 -2.23 6.94 8.30
C ARG A 81 -1.17 6.35 9.23
N LEU A 82 0.11 6.57 8.96
CA LEU A 82 1.21 6.12 9.85
C LEU A 82 1.12 6.79 11.22
N GLN A 83 0.79 8.07 11.29
CA GLN A 83 0.56 8.76 12.56
C GLN A 83 -0.66 8.21 13.31
N GLU A 84 -1.76 7.93 12.60
CA GLU A 84 -2.94 7.33 13.19
C GLU A 84 -2.64 5.92 13.73
N LEU A 85 -1.87 5.12 12.99
CA LEU A 85 -1.39 3.81 13.44
C LEU A 85 -0.53 3.94 14.72
N ASN A 86 0.41 4.90 14.75
CA ASN A 86 1.26 5.12 15.92
C ASN A 86 0.46 5.56 17.16
N ARG A 87 -0.56 6.42 16.99
CA ARG A 87 -1.49 6.77 18.08
C ARG A 87 -2.27 5.56 18.59
N GLY A 88 -2.66 4.68 17.67
CA GLY A 88 -3.39 3.43 17.96
C GLY A 88 -2.53 2.30 18.55
N ALA A 89 -1.20 2.44 18.62
CA ALA A 89 -0.29 1.42 19.14
C ALA A 89 -0.11 1.47 20.67
N LYS A 90 -0.76 2.40 21.37
CA LYS A 90 -0.67 2.52 22.85
C LYS A 90 -1.52 1.43 23.53
N GLY A 91 -0.90 0.56 24.34
CA GLY A 91 -1.59 -0.45 25.16
C GLY A 91 -1.00 -1.87 25.07
N ALA A 92 -1.71 -2.88 25.62
CA ALA A 92 -1.22 -4.26 25.76
C ALA A 92 -0.95 -4.99 24.43
N ALA A 93 -1.65 -4.63 23.35
CA ALA A 93 -1.36 -5.11 21.98
C ALA A 93 -0.24 -4.32 21.27
N GLY A 94 0.42 -3.41 21.99
CA GLY A 94 1.34 -2.43 21.42
C GLY A 94 2.55 -3.03 20.73
N ARG A 95 3.11 -4.14 21.25
CA ARG A 95 4.33 -4.74 20.68
C ARG A 95 4.12 -5.22 19.23
N THR A 96 3.10 -6.05 18.97
CA THR A 96 2.80 -6.55 17.61
C THR A 96 2.42 -5.41 16.66
N ARG A 97 1.65 -4.43 17.14
CA ARG A 97 1.29 -3.24 16.36
C ARG A 97 2.52 -2.40 16.00
N ARG A 98 3.48 -2.23 16.92
CA ARG A 98 4.75 -1.53 16.71
C ARG A 98 5.57 -2.17 15.60
N THR A 99 5.70 -3.50 15.60
CA THR A 99 6.44 -4.21 14.56
C THR A 99 5.84 -3.97 13.16
N GLN A 100 4.51 -3.99 13.04
CA GLN A 100 3.83 -3.70 11.77
C GLN A 100 4.04 -2.25 11.32
N ILE A 101 3.99 -1.30 12.26
CA ILE A 101 4.24 0.12 11.99
C ILE A 101 5.69 0.35 11.56
N ASN A 102 6.66 -0.30 12.22
CA ASN A 102 8.07 -0.22 11.89
C ASN A 102 8.34 -0.68 10.46
N LYS A 103 7.78 -1.83 10.08
CA LYS A 103 7.89 -2.35 8.72
C LYS A 103 7.31 -1.37 7.70
N LEU A 104 6.08 -0.88 7.92
CA LEU A 104 5.44 0.08 7.02
C LEU A 104 6.23 1.40 6.92
N SER A 105 6.78 1.88 8.02
CA SER A 105 7.55 3.13 8.08
C SER A 105 8.88 2.99 7.33
N ALA A 106 9.58 1.87 7.49
CA ALA A 106 10.81 1.57 6.77
C ALA A 106 10.55 1.41 5.26
N ASP A 107 9.52 0.64 4.89
CA ASP A 107 9.12 0.46 3.49
C ASP A 107 8.78 1.80 2.84
N TYR A 108 7.98 2.62 3.52
CA TYR A 108 7.60 3.94 3.04
C TYR A 108 8.78 4.90 2.92
N LYS A 109 9.68 4.95 3.92
CA LYS A 109 10.91 5.75 3.87
C LYS A 109 11.75 5.40 2.64
N ASN A 110 11.90 4.11 2.36
CA ASN A 110 12.60 3.65 1.15
C ASN A 110 11.89 4.12 -0.13
N GLN A 111 10.56 4.04 -0.19
CA GLN A 111 9.83 4.52 -1.38
C GLN A 111 9.91 6.04 -1.57
N VAL A 112 9.87 6.82 -0.49
CA VAL A 112 10.02 8.28 -0.55
C VAL A 112 11.38 8.66 -1.11
N ARG A 113 12.46 8.02 -0.67
CA ARG A 113 13.80 8.25 -1.21
C ARG A 113 13.89 7.95 -2.71
N VAL A 114 13.33 6.81 -3.16
CA VAL A 114 13.32 6.46 -4.59
C VAL A 114 12.50 7.47 -5.41
N PHE A 115 11.41 8.01 -4.84
CA PHE A 115 10.63 9.07 -5.47
C PHE A 115 11.42 10.37 -5.55
N GLU A 116 12.09 10.80 -4.48
CA GLU A 116 12.97 11.98 -4.45
C GLU A 116 14.05 11.89 -5.53
N GLU A 117 14.84 10.81 -5.54
CA GLU A 117 15.90 10.56 -6.54
C GLU A 117 15.34 10.52 -7.99
N THR A 118 14.08 10.14 -8.16
CA THR A 118 13.41 10.15 -9.48
C THR A 118 12.97 11.56 -9.87
N CYS A 119 12.44 12.35 -8.93
CA CYS A 119 12.09 13.75 -9.16
C CYS A 119 13.31 14.63 -9.41
N GLU A 120 14.44 14.39 -8.74
CA GLU A 120 15.69 15.09 -9.00
C GLU A 120 16.20 14.86 -10.43
N ARG A 121 16.21 13.60 -10.88
CA ARG A 121 16.56 13.27 -12.28
C ARG A 121 15.59 13.90 -13.28
N LEU A 122 14.31 13.96 -12.94
CA LEU A 122 13.31 14.62 -13.77
C LEU A 122 13.59 16.11 -13.90
N LEU A 123 13.88 16.79 -12.79
CA LEU A 123 14.23 18.21 -12.77
C LEU A 123 15.49 18.51 -13.60
N GLU A 124 16.50 17.65 -13.50
CA GLU A 124 17.72 17.78 -14.29
C GLU A 124 17.44 17.63 -15.80
N SER A 125 16.62 16.65 -16.17
CA SER A 125 16.23 16.42 -17.57
C SER A 125 15.40 17.58 -18.15
N GLU A 126 14.48 18.16 -17.37
CA GLU A 126 13.73 19.35 -17.80
C GLU A 126 14.64 20.57 -17.97
N ARG A 127 15.58 20.79 -17.04
CA ARG A 127 16.55 21.89 -17.14
C ARG A 127 17.42 21.79 -18.39
N GLN A 128 17.94 20.60 -18.66
CA GLN A 128 18.72 20.32 -19.88
C GLN A 128 17.91 20.58 -21.14
N SER A 129 16.63 20.21 -21.14
CA SER A 129 15.71 20.44 -22.25
C SER A 129 15.47 21.94 -22.47
N VAL A 130 15.17 22.69 -21.41
CA VAL A 130 14.98 24.15 -21.46
C VAL A 130 16.24 24.85 -21.96
N ASP A 131 17.42 24.48 -21.46
CA ASP A 131 18.70 25.07 -21.88
C ASP A 131 19.03 24.77 -23.34
N PHE A 132 18.69 23.57 -23.82
CA PHE A 132 18.84 23.22 -25.23
C PHE A 132 17.96 24.12 -26.12
N ILE A 133 16.68 24.29 -25.78
CA ILE A 133 15.73 25.15 -26.53
C ILE A 133 16.19 26.63 -26.47
N ARG A 134 16.71 27.08 -25.32
CA ARG A 134 17.24 28.44 -25.16
C ARG A 134 18.46 28.68 -26.06
N ARG A 135 19.40 27.73 -26.14
CA ARG A 135 20.59 27.86 -26.99
C ARG A 135 20.25 27.80 -28.48
N SER A 136 19.33 26.92 -28.88
CA SER A 136 18.90 26.80 -30.28
C SER A 136 18.09 28.01 -30.76
N SER A 137 17.28 28.63 -29.89
CA SER A 137 16.58 29.88 -30.21
C SER A 137 17.52 31.10 -30.25
N GLN A 138 18.53 31.16 -29.38
CA GLN A 138 19.54 32.23 -29.41
C GLN A 138 20.48 32.15 -30.62
N SER A 139 20.88 30.95 -31.05
CA SER A 139 21.67 30.79 -32.29
C SER A 139 20.90 31.23 -33.54
N PHE A 140 19.56 31.14 -33.51
CA PHE A 140 18.69 31.64 -34.58
C PHE A 140 18.50 33.17 -34.54
N ARG A 141 18.39 33.78 -33.35
CA ARG A 141 18.26 35.26 -33.20
C ARG A 141 19.59 36.03 -33.28
N GLY A 142 20.74 35.36 -33.13
CA GLY A 142 22.08 35.95 -33.20
C GLY A 142 22.58 36.32 -34.60
N GLY A 143 21.77 36.09 -35.65
CA GLY A 143 22.11 36.39 -37.05
C GLY A 143 21.92 37.85 -37.48
N ASP A 144 21.38 38.73 -36.63
CA ASP A 144 21.18 40.13 -36.99
C ASP A 144 21.47 41.08 -35.84
N SER A 145 22.75 41.47 -35.72
CA SER A 145 23.16 42.77 -35.19
C SER A 145 24.67 42.98 -35.39
N ARG A 146 25.00 43.69 -36.48
CA ARG A 146 26.28 44.40 -36.73
C ARG A 146 27.42 43.66 -37.43
N GLN A 147 27.22 43.23 -38.69
CA GLN A 147 28.23 43.56 -39.71
C GLN A 147 27.74 43.38 -41.16
N SER A 148 28.09 44.38 -41.98
CA SER A 148 28.19 44.35 -43.44
C SER A 148 26.91 44.57 -44.25
N ARG A 149 26.62 45.87 -44.44
CA ARG A 149 26.09 46.42 -45.68
C ARG A 149 27.07 46.15 -46.83
N LYS A 150 26.97 44.98 -47.50
CA LYS A 150 27.45 44.77 -48.88
C LYS A 150 27.00 43.41 -49.42
N GLY A 151 26.31 43.45 -50.56
CA GLY A 151 26.26 42.33 -51.51
C GLY A 151 25.14 41.31 -51.26
N VAL A 152 24.14 41.35 -52.12
CA VAL A 152 23.19 40.26 -52.33
C VAL A 152 23.96 39.08 -52.94
N GLU A 153 24.01 37.94 -52.26
CA GLU A 153 24.25 36.65 -52.90
C GLU A 153 23.36 35.59 -52.23
N PHE A 154 22.27 35.25 -52.91
CA PHE A 154 21.32 34.22 -52.55
C PHE A 154 21.83 32.87 -53.08
N THR A 155 22.80 32.26 -52.41
CA THR A 155 23.15 30.84 -52.61
C THR A 155 23.80 30.30 -51.34
N ASN A 156 23.45 29.07 -50.96
CA ASN A 156 23.94 28.33 -49.78
C ASN A 156 23.15 28.53 -48.48
N TYR A 157 21.86 28.17 -48.50
CA TYR A 157 21.32 27.48 -47.34
C TYR A 157 22.07 26.14 -47.25
N SER A 158 22.99 26.02 -46.29
CA SER A 158 23.67 24.76 -46.00
C SER A 158 22.63 23.69 -45.72
N GLU A 159 22.84 22.47 -46.22
CA GLU A 159 21.97 21.33 -45.94
C GLU A 159 21.77 21.15 -44.43
N ASP A 160 22.80 21.44 -43.63
CA ASP A 160 22.75 21.50 -42.16
C ASP A 160 21.76 22.52 -41.59
N GLN A 161 21.54 23.64 -42.27
CA GLN A 161 20.58 24.67 -41.87
C GLN A 161 19.14 24.28 -42.23
N ILE A 162 18.96 23.55 -43.34
CA ILE A 162 17.66 22.97 -43.74
C ILE A 162 17.32 21.75 -42.87
N TYR A 163 18.31 20.92 -42.49
CA TYR A 163 18.13 19.85 -41.51
C TYR A 163 17.89 20.40 -40.11
N ALA A 164 18.58 21.47 -39.72
CA ALA A 164 18.26 22.21 -38.50
C ALA A 164 16.81 22.72 -38.57
N GLN A 165 16.35 23.22 -39.73
CA GLN A 165 14.98 23.72 -39.95
C GLN A 165 13.91 22.61 -40.01
N ALA A 166 14.24 21.42 -40.51
CA ALA A 166 13.33 20.27 -40.59
C ALA A 166 13.23 19.49 -39.26
N ASN A 167 14.27 19.57 -38.43
CA ASN A 167 14.31 19.02 -37.07
C ASN A 167 14.17 20.09 -35.98
N VAL A 168 13.84 21.35 -36.34
CA VAL A 168 13.22 22.28 -35.38
C VAL A 168 11.87 21.68 -35.07
N ILE A 169 11.87 20.77 -34.09
CA ILE A 169 10.73 20.57 -33.22
C ILE A 169 10.32 21.99 -32.87
N ILE A 170 9.13 22.38 -33.31
CA ILE A 170 8.52 23.68 -33.06
C ILE A 170 8.26 23.73 -31.54
N TYR A 171 9.34 23.87 -30.77
CA TYR A 171 9.29 24.24 -29.38
C TYR A 171 9.07 25.74 -29.40
N ASP A 172 7.79 26.08 -29.47
CA ASP A 172 7.29 27.43 -29.33
C ASP A 172 7.77 27.99 -27.97
N GLU A 173 7.88 29.31 -27.86
CA GLU A 173 8.28 29.99 -26.62
C GLU A 173 7.33 29.59 -25.45
N ASP A 174 6.07 29.24 -25.78
CA ASP A 174 5.07 28.63 -24.88
C ASP A 174 5.51 27.30 -24.26
N ASP A 175 6.19 26.41 -25.01
CA ASP A 175 6.62 25.11 -24.46
C ASP A 175 7.78 25.28 -23.46
N MET A 176 8.71 26.18 -23.76
CA MET A 176 9.80 26.53 -22.83
C MET A 176 9.25 27.07 -21.52
N GLN A 177 8.35 28.05 -21.58
CA GLN A 177 7.76 28.67 -20.39
C GLN A 177 6.99 27.65 -19.54
N ARG A 178 6.24 26.73 -20.17
CA ARG A 178 5.52 25.67 -19.45
C ARG A 178 6.45 24.68 -18.75
N ARG A 179 7.58 24.33 -19.35
CA ARG A 179 8.59 23.47 -18.70
C ARG A 179 9.23 24.16 -17.50
N GLU A 180 9.47 25.48 -17.59
CA GLU A 180 9.94 26.27 -16.45
C GLU A 180 8.94 26.27 -15.29
N ASP A 181 7.64 26.44 -15.59
CA ASP A 181 6.58 26.31 -14.59
C ASP A 181 6.53 24.92 -13.97
N ASP A 182 6.69 23.86 -14.78
CA ASP A 182 6.73 22.48 -14.31
C ASP A 182 7.93 22.23 -13.38
N ILE A 183 9.11 22.78 -13.70
CA ILE A 183 10.30 22.75 -12.83
C ILE A 183 9.99 23.38 -11.47
N ILE A 184 9.36 24.56 -11.43
CA ILE A 184 9.02 25.25 -10.18
C ILE A 184 8.07 24.40 -9.35
N GLN A 185 7.03 23.85 -10.01
CA GLN A 185 6.03 23.03 -9.34
C GLN A 185 6.62 21.73 -8.77
N ILE A 186 7.45 21.02 -9.54
CA ILE A 186 8.09 19.79 -9.10
C ILE A 186 9.05 20.07 -7.92
N ASN A 187 9.76 21.20 -7.93
CA ASN A 187 10.60 21.62 -6.79
C ASN A 187 9.77 21.90 -5.53
N HIS A 188 8.63 22.58 -5.65
CA HIS A 188 7.73 22.82 -4.51
C HIS A 188 7.26 21.49 -3.90
N GLN A 189 6.81 20.59 -4.77
CA GLN A 189 6.41 19.24 -4.42
C GLN A 189 7.52 18.45 -3.71
N LEU A 190 8.75 18.50 -4.21
CA LEU A 190 9.89 17.84 -3.59
C LEU A 190 10.14 18.32 -2.15
N ARG A 191 9.97 19.62 -1.90
CA ARG A 191 10.08 20.19 -0.53
C ARG A 191 9.03 19.64 0.42
N GLU A 192 7.78 19.48 -0.05
CA GLU A 192 6.72 18.85 0.75
C GLU A 192 7.05 17.40 1.09
N VAL A 193 7.59 16.65 0.12
CA VAL A 193 8.05 15.28 0.34
C VAL A 193 9.18 15.21 1.37
N ASN A 194 10.14 16.14 1.31
CA ASN A 194 11.26 16.16 2.27
C ASN A 194 10.81 16.53 3.68
N ALA A 195 9.80 17.40 3.81
CA ALA A 195 9.15 17.66 5.10
C ALA A 195 8.47 16.39 5.63
N ALA A 196 7.74 15.66 4.77
CA ALA A 196 7.12 14.39 5.11
C ALA A 196 8.14 13.31 5.50
N PHE A 197 9.31 13.28 4.85
CA PHE A 197 10.41 12.37 5.15
C PHE A 197 10.95 12.57 6.58
N THR A 198 11.19 13.83 6.95
CA THR A 198 11.68 14.21 8.29
C THR A 198 10.70 13.81 9.40
N GLU A 199 9.40 13.90 9.12
CA GLU A 199 8.34 13.50 10.06
C GLU A 199 8.32 11.98 10.33
N ILE A 200 8.75 11.15 9.37
CA ILE A 200 8.86 9.70 9.53
C ILE A 200 10.08 9.32 10.37
N ASP A 201 11.17 10.07 10.28
CA ASP A 201 12.38 9.76 11.05
C ASP A 201 12.13 9.83 12.56
N GLY A 202 11.33 10.81 13.01
CA GLY A 202 10.83 10.84 14.39
C GLY A 202 9.97 9.64 14.76
N LEU A 203 9.15 9.12 13.83
CA LEU A 203 8.37 7.91 14.04
C LEU A 203 9.25 6.67 14.22
N ILE A 204 10.33 6.52 13.45
CA ILE A 204 11.19 5.31 13.50
C ILE A 204 12.10 5.34 14.74
N GLN A 205 12.61 6.51 15.13
CA GLN A 205 13.56 6.65 16.24
C GLN A 205 12.91 6.33 17.61
N ASP A 206 11.65 6.70 17.80
CA ASP A 206 10.86 6.41 19.02
C ASP A 206 10.45 4.94 19.18
N GLN A 207 10.70 4.10 18.17
CA GLN A 207 10.27 2.69 18.11
C GLN A 207 11.45 1.70 18.18
N GLY A 208 12.68 2.20 18.38
CA GLY A 208 13.94 1.46 18.27
C GLY A 208 14.32 0.50 19.41
N GLU A 209 13.48 0.30 20.44
CA GLU A 209 13.78 -0.67 21.50
C GLU A 209 13.01 -1.99 21.28
N THR A 210 13.76 -3.01 20.82
CA THR A 210 13.38 -4.41 20.60
C THR A 210 12.60 -4.71 19.31
N VAL A 211 13.30 -4.72 18.18
CA VAL A 211 12.93 -5.57 17.04
C VAL A 211 13.26 -7.01 17.45
N VAL A 212 12.32 -7.67 18.14
CA VAL A 212 12.35 -9.13 18.17
C VAL A 212 11.86 -9.59 16.81
N GLU A 213 12.74 -10.26 16.08
CA GLU A 213 12.44 -11.02 14.89
C GLU A 213 11.35 -12.04 15.23
N ILE A 214 10.10 -11.77 14.84
CA ILE A 214 9.03 -12.77 14.96
C ILE A 214 9.16 -13.68 13.72
N VAL A 215 10.01 -14.69 13.85
CA VAL A 215 9.63 -16.03 13.41
C VAL A 215 8.40 -16.38 14.25
N GLU A 216 7.28 -16.73 13.60
CA GLU A 216 6.10 -17.43 14.15
C GLU A 216 4.76 -16.80 13.79
N ASN A 217 4.21 -17.26 12.67
CA ASN A 217 2.77 -17.47 12.55
C ASN A 217 2.45 -18.94 12.18
N THR A 218 3.39 -19.85 12.47
CA THR A 218 3.20 -21.29 12.28
C THR A 218 2.64 -21.95 13.53
N GLU A 219 2.98 -21.49 14.73
CA GLU A 219 2.48 -22.11 15.97
C GLU A 219 1.01 -21.78 16.25
N THR A 220 0.57 -20.53 16.11
CA THR A 220 -0.86 -20.17 16.24
C THR A 220 -1.74 -20.82 15.15
N ALA A 221 -1.21 -20.99 13.93
CA ALA A 221 -1.90 -21.71 12.87
C ALA A 221 -1.93 -23.23 13.13
N LYS A 222 -0.85 -23.80 13.67
CA LYS A 222 -0.76 -25.20 14.07
C LYS A 222 -1.67 -25.52 15.26
N GLU A 223 -1.76 -24.63 16.24
CA GLU A 223 -2.60 -24.78 17.43
C GLU A 223 -4.09 -24.70 17.06
N ASN A 224 -4.48 -23.72 16.24
CA ASN A 224 -5.84 -23.62 15.73
C ASN A 224 -6.23 -24.81 14.84
N VAL A 225 -5.31 -25.35 14.04
CA VAL A 225 -5.56 -26.55 13.21
C VAL A 225 -5.57 -27.82 14.07
N SER A 226 -4.71 -27.93 15.09
CA SER A 226 -4.73 -29.09 16.01
C SER A 226 -5.99 -29.11 16.85
N SER A 227 -6.44 -27.96 17.38
CA SER A 227 -7.70 -27.87 18.12
C SER A 227 -8.90 -28.14 17.23
N ALA A 228 -8.91 -27.63 15.99
CA ALA A 228 -9.97 -27.95 15.03
C ALA A 228 -9.98 -29.45 14.64
N LEU A 229 -8.83 -30.08 14.47
CA LEU A 229 -8.71 -31.51 14.20
C LEU A 229 -9.18 -32.35 15.40
N GLU A 230 -8.87 -31.91 16.61
CA GLU A 230 -9.27 -32.59 17.85
C GLU A 230 -10.77 -32.47 18.12
N GLU A 231 -11.38 -31.31 17.84
CA GLU A 231 -12.83 -31.12 17.88
C GLU A 231 -13.56 -31.96 16.82
N VAL A 232 -13.03 -32.08 15.60
CA VAL A 232 -13.59 -32.95 14.55
C VAL A 232 -13.46 -34.43 14.94
N ARG A 233 -12.32 -34.84 15.51
CA ARG A 233 -12.09 -36.21 15.97
C ARG A 233 -12.97 -36.58 17.17
N GLN A 234 -13.18 -35.65 18.12
CA GLN A 234 -14.13 -35.84 19.22
C GLN A 234 -15.58 -35.90 18.72
N ALA A 235 -15.94 -35.12 17.70
CA ALA A 235 -17.27 -35.19 17.08
C ALA A 235 -17.52 -36.55 16.38
N GLU A 236 -16.52 -37.14 15.72
CA GLU A 236 -16.64 -38.49 15.16
C GLU A 236 -16.71 -39.59 16.23
N GLN A 237 -15.90 -39.50 17.30
CA GLN A 237 -15.91 -40.49 18.38
C GLN A 237 -17.21 -40.47 19.18
N ARG A 238 -17.80 -39.28 19.43
CA ARG A 238 -19.11 -39.16 20.11
C ARG A 238 -20.26 -39.76 19.29
N LYS A 239 -20.20 -39.70 17.95
CA LYS A 239 -21.19 -40.37 17.08
C LYS A 239 -21.10 -41.89 17.15
N LYS A 240 -19.88 -42.46 17.23
CA LYS A 240 -19.69 -43.91 17.33
C LYS A 240 -20.12 -44.44 18.70
N CYS A 241 -19.74 -43.78 19.80
CA CYS A 241 -20.07 -44.25 21.14
C CYS A 241 -21.58 -44.21 21.43
N CYS A 242 -22.28 -43.14 21.02
CA CYS A 242 -23.72 -43.01 21.27
C CYS A 242 -24.58 -43.96 20.43
N ALA A 243 -24.08 -44.46 19.29
CA ALA A 243 -24.79 -45.43 18.47
C ALA A 243 -24.79 -46.84 19.09
N PHE A 244 -23.68 -47.27 19.70
CA PHE A 244 -23.59 -48.58 20.35
C PHE A 244 -24.49 -48.68 21.59
N THR A 245 -24.60 -47.61 22.39
CA THR A 245 -25.46 -47.61 23.59
C THR A 245 -26.95 -47.73 23.26
N LYS A 246 -27.40 -47.17 22.13
CA LYS A 246 -28.82 -47.25 21.72
C LYS A 246 -29.21 -48.64 21.20
N ILE A 247 -28.27 -49.34 20.53
CA ILE A 247 -28.51 -50.69 20.02
C ILE A 247 -28.57 -51.70 21.18
N GLU A 248 -27.65 -51.61 22.14
CA GLU A 248 -27.62 -52.52 23.29
C GLU A 248 -28.87 -52.40 24.18
N LEU A 249 -29.33 -51.17 24.43
CA LEU A 249 -30.56 -50.93 25.20
C LEU A 249 -31.82 -51.46 24.49
N PHE A 250 -31.87 -51.37 23.16
CA PHE A 250 -32.98 -51.91 22.37
C PHE A 250 -33.10 -53.43 22.51
N PHE A 251 -31.99 -54.17 22.47
CA PHE A 251 -32.00 -55.62 22.67
C PHE A 251 -32.42 -56.03 24.08
N PHE A 252 -31.99 -55.29 25.11
CA PHE A 252 -32.41 -55.55 26.50
C PHE A 252 -33.91 -55.39 26.70
N VAL A 253 -34.52 -54.36 26.11
CA VAL A 253 -35.97 -54.13 26.20
C VAL A 253 -36.75 -55.26 25.53
N ILE A 254 -36.32 -55.72 24.35
CA ILE A 254 -36.95 -56.85 23.65
C ILE A 254 -36.88 -58.13 24.49
N LEU A 255 -35.72 -58.43 25.08
CA LEU A 255 -35.54 -59.63 25.91
C LEU A 255 -36.50 -59.65 27.10
N LEU A 256 -36.65 -58.52 27.81
CA LEU A 256 -37.58 -58.41 28.94
C LEU A 256 -39.04 -58.61 28.50
N LEU A 257 -39.40 -58.10 27.33
CA LEU A 257 -40.75 -58.27 26.78
C LEU A 257 -41.06 -59.74 26.48
N VAL A 258 -40.10 -60.47 25.90
CA VAL A 258 -40.24 -61.92 25.63
C VAL A 258 -40.38 -62.72 26.93
N ILE A 259 -39.58 -62.42 27.95
CA ILE A 259 -39.67 -63.08 29.26
C ILE A 259 -41.03 -62.81 29.89
N PHE A 260 -41.50 -61.56 29.86
CA PHE A 260 -42.80 -61.18 30.39
C PHE A 260 -43.95 -61.95 29.70
N MET A 261 -43.92 -62.04 28.38
CA MET A 261 -44.91 -62.80 27.61
C MET A 261 -44.88 -64.30 27.94
N ALA A 262 -43.69 -64.88 28.13
CA ALA A 262 -43.55 -66.28 28.52
C ALA A 262 -44.12 -66.55 29.93
N VAL A 263 -43.80 -65.68 30.91
CA VAL A 263 -44.33 -65.81 32.28
C VAL A 263 -45.85 -65.65 32.30
N MET A 264 -46.39 -64.68 31.56
CA MET A 264 -47.85 -64.50 31.45
C MET A 264 -48.52 -65.68 30.75
N GLY A 265 -47.90 -66.26 29.71
CA GLY A 265 -48.39 -67.48 29.06
C GLY A 265 -48.42 -68.68 30.00
N ILE A 266 -47.37 -68.88 30.80
CA ILE A 266 -47.31 -69.96 31.80
C ILE A 266 -48.37 -69.74 32.89
N LEU A 267 -48.53 -68.52 33.39
CA LEU A 267 -49.56 -68.19 34.39
C LEU A 267 -50.98 -68.41 33.85
N PHE A 268 -51.23 -68.09 32.58
CA PHE A 268 -52.53 -68.30 31.96
C PHE A 268 -52.80 -69.79 31.67
N ALA A 269 -51.77 -70.58 31.35
CA ALA A 269 -51.89 -72.03 31.17
C ALA A 269 -52.02 -72.80 32.50
N ALA A 270 -51.53 -72.24 33.61
CA ALA A 270 -51.61 -72.82 34.95
C ALA A 270 -52.91 -72.50 35.71
N LYS A 271 -53.81 -71.72 35.11
CA LYS A 271 -55.10 -71.33 35.69
C LYS A 271 -56.25 -72.02 34.96
#